data_AF-A0A7V3V1Z4-F1
#
_entry.id   AF-A0A7V3V1Z4-F1
#
_cell.length_a   1.000
_cell.length_b   1.000
_cell.length_c   1.000
_cell.angle_alpha   90.00
_cell.angle_beta   90.00
_cell.angle_gamma   90.00
#
_symmetry.space_group_name_H-M   'P 1'
#
loop_
_entity.id
_entity.type
_entity.pdbx_description
1 polymer ?
#
loop_
_entity_poly.entity_id
_entity_poly.type
_entity_poly.pdbx_seq_one_letter_code
_entity_poly.pdbx_strand_id
1 'polypeptide(L)'
;MQLSRNSLIRFLLRRPFIVDVTKSILSFLAHQDNKLFRRYWMWRARKHAAAKLLGLEDISLETTLNCNSRCLMCYHYYKKLQGFMSMDLFKKIIDDCHQNGITTVGLSVYGEPFLDPYFFERVEYLRRYNMGWDIH
;
A
#
# COMPACT_ATOMS: atom_id res chain seq x y z
N MET A 1 -15.77 -13.61 39.00
CA MET A 1 -15.23 -12.44 38.24
C MET A 1 -15.61 -12.60 36.78
N GLN A 2 -16.78 -12.09 36.38
CA GLN A 2 -17.29 -12.26 35.01
C GLN A 2 -16.58 -11.27 34.08
N LEU A 3 -15.57 -11.75 33.37
CA LEU A 3 -14.95 -10.99 32.28
C LEU A 3 -15.99 -10.86 31.17
N SER A 4 -16.39 -9.62 30.85
CA SER A 4 -17.29 -9.36 29.72
C SER A 4 -16.73 -10.00 28.44
N ARG A 5 -17.61 -10.42 27.52
CA ARG A 5 -17.22 -11.13 26.27
C ARG A 5 -16.11 -10.40 25.48
N ASN A 6 -16.06 -9.07 25.57
CA ASN A 6 -15.06 -8.22 24.94
C ASN A 6 -13.70 -8.20 25.66
N SER A 7 -13.68 -8.40 26.98
CA SER A 7 -12.46 -8.53 27.80
C SER A 7 -11.74 -9.85 27.50
N LEU A 8 -12.49 -10.94 27.40
CA LEU A 8 -11.93 -12.27 27.09
C LEU A 8 -11.32 -12.33 25.68
N ILE A 9 -11.97 -11.72 24.69
CA ILE A 9 -11.48 -11.66 23.30
C ILE A 9 -10.18 -10.83 23.21
N ARG A 10 -10.12 -9.67 23.89
CA ARG A 10 -8.89 -8.86 23.95
C ARG A 10 -7.74 -9.59 24.65
N PHE A 11 -8.05 -10.38 25.67
CA PHE A 11 -7.06 -11.19 26.37
C PHE A 11 -6.53 -12.34 25.50
N LEU A 12 -7.41 -13.03 24.77
CA LEU A 12 -7.03 -14.12 23.85
C LEU A 12 -6.21 -13.61 22.66
N LEU A 13 -6.57 -12.47 22.08
CA LEU A 13 -5.85 -11.84 20.96
C LEU A 13 -4.47 -11.25 21.35
N ARG A 14 -4.09 -11.27 22.63
CA ARG A 14 -2.74 -10.89 23.09
C ARG A 14 -1.75 -12.05 23.10
N ARG A 15 -2.19 -13.30 22.88
CA ARG A 15 -1.27 -14.45 22.84
C ARG A 15 -0.65 -14.58 21.45
N PRO A 16 0.69 -14.61 21.32
CA PRO A 16 1.37 -14.66 20.02
C PRO A 16 0.92 -15.87 19.18
N PHE A 17 0.75 -17.04 19.79
CA PHE A 17 0.22 -18.23 19.11
C PHE A 17 -1.18 -18.02 18.49
N ILE A 18 -2.10 -17.37 19.21
CA ILE A 18 -3.46 -17.11 18.70
C ILE A 18 -3.41 -16.08 17.58
N VAL A 19 -2.53 -15.08 17.69
CA VAL A 19 -2.28 -14.10 16.62
C VAL A 19 -1.68 -14.78 15.39
N ASP A 20 -0.78 -15.73 15.55
CA ASP A 20 -0.12 -16.43 14.44
C ASP A 20 -1.08 -17.40 13.74
N VAL A 21 -1.88 -18.15 14.51
CA VAL A 21 -2.94 -19.02 13.97
C VAL A 21 -4.00 -18.19 13.26
N THR A 22 -4.44 -17.07 13.85
CA THR A 22 -5.41 -16.18 13.20
C THR A 22 -4.81 -15.50 11.98
N LYS A 23 -3.55 -15.07 11.98
CA LYS A 23 -2.85 -14.57 10.79
C LYS A 23 -2.72 -15.65 9.71
N SER A 24 -2.45 -16.90 10.08
CA SER A 24 -2.34 -18.00 9.13
C SER A 24 -3.69 -18.32 8.47
N ILE A 25 -4.75 -18.48 9.27
CA ILE A 25 -6.12 -18.71 8.81
C ILE A 25 -6.65 -17.50 8.03
N LEU A 26 -6.41 -16.29 8.52
CA LEU A 26 -6.77 -15.05 7.82
C LEU A 26 -5.95 -14.92 6.54
N SER A 27 -4.66 -15.23 6.49
CA SER A 27 -3.87 -15.12 5.25
C SER A 27 -4.37 -16.07 4.17
N PHE A 28 -4.87 -17.24 4.55
CA PHE A 28 -5.50 -18.20 3.65
C PHE A 28 -6.88 -17.71 3.16
N LEU A 29 -7.67 -17.08 4.04
CA LEU A 29 -9.00 -16.54 3.72
C LEU A 29 -8.96 -15.11 3.12
N ALA A 30 -7.87 -14.38 3.30
CA ALA A 30 -7.63 -12.99 2.92
C ALA A 30 -6.65 -12.89 1.75
N HIS A 31 -6.79 -13.79 0.78
CA HIS A 31 -6.34 -13.48 -0.57
C HIS A 31 -6.94 -12.12 -0.98
N GLN A 32 -6.12 -11.23 -1.54
CA GLN A 32 -6.55 -9.88 -1.94
C GLN A 32 -7.77 -9.90 -2.90
N ASP A 33 -8.00 -11.02 -3.57
CA ASP A 33 -9.14 -11.27 -4.46
C ASP A 33 -10.43 -11.74 -3.77
N ASN A 34 -10.44 -11.95 -2.44
CA ASN A 34 -11.68 -12.31 -1.73
C ASN A 34 -12.61 -11.10 -1.62
N LYS A 35 -13.76 -11.16 -2.30
CA LYS A 35 -14.79 -10.11 -2.33
C LYS A 35 -15.26 -9.68 -0.93
N LEU A 36 -15.37 -10.62 0.02
CA LEU A 36 -15.76 -10.31 1.40
C LEU A 36 -14.67 -9.55 2.14
N PHE A 37 -13.41 -9.96 1.97
CA PHE A 37 -12.26 -9.29 2.56
C PHE A 37 -12.11 -7.87 2.01
N ARG A 38 -12.22 -7.70 0.69
CA ARG A 38 -12.24 -6.39 0.03
C ARG A 38 -13.36 -5.51 0.58
N ARG A 39 -14.58 -6.05 0.74
CA ARG A 39 -15.72 -5.27 1.28
C ARG A 39 -15.49 -4.85 2.74
N TYR A 40 -14.96 -5.74 3.58
CA TYR A 40 -14.62 -5.44 4.97
C TYR A 40 -13.52 -4.37 5.07
N TRP A 41 -12.44 -4.51 4.30
CA TRP A 41 -11.36 -3.53 4.26
C TRP A 41 -11.82 -2.18 3.75
N MET A 42 -12.63 -2.14 2.68
CA MET A 42 -13.19 -0.88 2.17
C MET A 42 -14.13 -0.23 3.19
N TRP A 43 -14.93 -1.00 3.94
CA TRP A 43 -15.74 -0.45 5.03
C TRP A 43 -14.87 0.17 6.13
N ARG A 44 -13.79 -0.52 6.53
CA ARG A 44 -12.85 -0.01 7.53
C ARG A 44 -12.12 1.24 7.04
N ALA A 45 -11.62 1.23 5.80
CA ALA A 45 -10.97 2.36 5.15
C ALA A 45 -11.91 3.57 5.09
N ARG A 46 -13.17 3.39 4.68
CA ARG A 46 -14.18 4.47 4.68
C ARG A 46 -14.43 5.06 6.07
N LYS A 47 -14.44 4.23 7.11
CA LYS A 47 -14.58 4.70 8.49
C LYS A 47 -13.41 5.59 8.92
N HIS A 48 -12.18 5.26 8.47
CA HIS A 48 -10.99 6.08 8.74
C HIS A 48 -10.91 7.32 7.84
N ALA A 49 -11.30 7.22 6.56
CA ALA A 49 -11.36 8.33 5.62
C ALA A 49 -12.40 9.39 6.05
N ALA A 50 -13.59 8.95 6.49
CA ALA A 50 -14.63 9.84 7.01
C ALA A 50 -14.20 10.60 8.27
N ALA A 51 -13.22 10.06 9.01
CA ALA A 51 -12.68 10.74 10.18
C ALA A 51 -11.61 11.79 9.83
N LYS A 52 -11.25 11.95 8.53
CA LYS A 52 -10.23 12.88 8.00
C LYS A 52 -9.01 13.00 8.92
N LEU A 53 -8.58 11.87 9.46
CA LEU A 53 -7.82 11.85 10.72
C LEU A 53 -6.31 12.07 10.52
N LEU A 54 -5.81 12.08 9.29
CA LEU A 54 -4.36 11.99 9.05
C LEU A 54 -3.77 13.04 8.12
N GLY A 55 -4.56 13.90 7.46
CA GLY A 55 -4.01 14.97 6.61
C GLY A 55 -2.88 14.50 5.70
N LEU A 56 -3.01 13.30 5.13
CA LEU A 56 -1.96 12.71 4.32
C LEU A 56 -1.90 13.50 3.02
N GLU A 57 -0.76 14.11 2.75
CA GLU A 57 -0.51 14.90 1.55
C GLU A 57 0.34 14.12 0.54
N ASP A 58 0.96 13.02 0.99
CA ASP A 58 1.92 12.22 0.25
C ASP A 58 1.55 10.73 0.16
N ILE A 59 1.95 10.10 -0.93
CA ILE A 59 1.88 8.65 -1.13
C ILE A 59 3.11 8.17 -1.90
N SER A 60 3.67 7.02 -1.51
CA SER A 60 4.74 6.37 -2.27
C SER A 60 4.18 5.19 -3.07
N LEU A 61 4.48 5.16 -4.37
CA LEU A 61 4.05 4.14 -5.32
C LEU A 61 5.28 3.40 -5.86
N GLU A 62 5.29 2.09 -5.67
CA GLU A 62 6.32 1.23 -6.25
C GLU A 62 5.96 0.91 -7.71
N THR A 63 6.54 1.69 -8.63
CA THR A 63 6.31 1.58 -10.07
C THR A 63 6.92 0.33 -10.71
N THR A 64 8.03 -0.13 -10.13
CA THR A 64 8.72 -1.37 -10.46
C THR A 64 9.53 -1.82 -9.25
N LEU A 65 9.70 -3.12 -9.06
CA LEU A 65 10.67 -3.68 -8.10
C LEU A 65 11.98 -4.08 -8.80
N ASN A 66 12.17 -3.69 -10.06
CA ASN A 66 13.43 -3.88 -10.75
C ASN A 66 14.47 -2.91 -10.21
N CYS A 67 15.68 -3.40 -9.94
CA CYS A 67 16.82 -2.57 -9.56
C CYS A 67 18.08 -3.13 -10.20
N ASN A 68 18.95 -2.25 -10.71
CA ASN A 68 20.27 -2.60 -11.26
C ASN A 68 21.33 -2.78 -10.15
N SER A 69 21.08 -2.24 -8.95
CA SER A 69 21.98 -2.33 -7.80
C SER A 69 21.68 -3.56 -6.92
N ARG A 70 22.69 -4.02 -6.17
CA ARG A 70 22.61 -5.17 -5.25
C ARG A 70 23.18 -4.81 -3.89
N CYS A 71 22.61 -3.78 -3.28
CA CYS A 71 23.15 -3.17 -2.08
C CYS A 71 23.02 -4.10 -0.87
N LEU A 72 24.09 -4.30 -0.10
CA LEU A 72 24.11 -5.20 1.07
C LEU A 72 23.09 -4.80 2.14
N MET A 73 22.80 -3.50 2.28
CA MET A 73 21.81 -2.97 3.22
C MET A 73 20.36 -3.05 2.71
N CYS A 74 20.13 -3.44 1.45
CA CYS A 74 18.79 -3.41 0.87
C CYS A 74 17.93 -4.54 1.42
N TYR A 75 16.84 -4.19 2.10
CA TYR A 75 15.87 -5.17 2.60
C TYR A 75 15.22 -6.02 1.49
N HIS A 76 15.27 -5.55 0.23
CA HIS A 76 14.68 -6.21 -0.92
C HIS A 76 15.65 -7.08 -1.74
N TYR A 77 16.90 -7.27 -1.31
CA TYR A 77 17.91 -7.99 -2.11
C TYR A 77 17.51 -9.43 -2.50
N TYR A 78 16.68 -10.09 -1.69
CA TYR A 78 16.20 -11.47 -1.90
C TYR A 78 14.84 -11.54 -2.61
N LYS A 79 14.15 -10.41 -2.82
CA LYS A 79 12.83 -10.43 -3.45
C LYS A 79 12.96 -10.57 -4.96
N LYS A 80 12.03 -11.33 -5.54
CA LYS A 80 11.94 -11.48 -6.99
C LYS A 80 11.61 -10.11 -7.59
N LEU A 81 12.45 -9.68 -8.52
CA LEU A 81 12.22 -8.52 -9.36
C LEU A 81 10.79 -8.61 -9.95
N GLN A 82 9.96 -7.61 -9.69
CA GLN A 82 8.61 -7.53 -10.25
C GLN A 82 8.60 -6.53 -11.41
N GLY A 83 7.77 -6.84 -12.41
CA GLY A 83 7.66 -6.07 -13.64
C GLY A 83 7.20 -4.63 -13.45
N PHE A 84 6.81 -4.00 -14.54
CA PHE A 84 6.41 -2.61 -14.56
C PHE A 84 4.91 -2.48 -14.33
N MET A 85 4.50 -1.57 -13.43
CA MET A 85 3.11 -1.18 -13.29
C MET A 85 2.57 -0.67 -14.64
N SER A 86 1.34 -1.02 -15.01
CA SER A 86 0.75 -0.48 -16.24
C SER A 86 0.42 1.01 -16.10
N MET A 87 0.52 1.75 -17.21
CA MET A 87 0.18 3.17 -17.21
C MET A 87 -1.30 3.42 -16.90
N ASP A 88 -2.21 2.52 -17.31
CA ASP A 88 -3.64 2.65 -17.00
C ASP A 88 -3.93 2.54 -15.50
N LEU A 89 -3.24 1.62 -14.81
CA LEU A 89 -3.36 1.49 -13.36
C LEU A 89 -2.78 2.72 -12.67
N PHE A 90 -1.63 3.21 -13.15
CA PHE A 90 -1.01 4.42 -12.62
C PHE A 90 -1.97 5.62 -12.73
N LYS A 91 -2.52 5.88 -13.92
CA LYS A 91 -3.48 6.98 -14.16
C LYS A 91 -4.66 6.90 -13.19
N LYS A 92 -5.26 5.71 -13.06
CA LYS A 92 -6.36 5.48 -12.12
C LYS A 92 -5.99 5.82 -10.68
N ILE A 93 -4.80 5.38 -10.22
CA ILE A 93 -4.34 5.68 -8.86
C ILE A 93 -4.16 7.18 -8.67
N ILE A 94 -3.53 7.87 -9.63
CA ILE A 94 -3.32 9.32 -9.54
C ILE A 94 -4.64 10.09 -9.54
N ASP A 95 -5.61 9.68 -10.36
CA ASP A 95 -6.94 10.28 -10.37
C ASP A 95 -7.64 10.13 -9.01
N ASP A 96 -7.58 8.92 -8.43
CA ASP A 96 -8.11 8.64 -7.09
C ASP A 96 -7.38 9.49 -6.03
N CYS A 97 -6.05 9.61 -6.10
CA CYS A 97 -5.23 10.42 -5.21
C CYS A 97 -5.61 11.91 -5.27
N HIS A 98 -5.71 12.46 -6.48
CA HIS A 98 -6.08 13.87 -6.70
C HIS A 98 -7.47 14.18 -6.13
N GLN A 99 -8.46 13.30 -6.35
CA GLN A 99 -9.82 13.45 -5.80
C GLN A 99 -9.84 13.43 -4.26
N ASN A 100 -8.86 12.80 -3.64
CA ASN A 100 -8.74 12.69 -2.18
C ASN A 100 -7.78 13.72 -1.56
N GLY A 101 -7.26 14.66 -2.35
CA GLY A 101 -6.43 15.76 -1.85
C GLY A 101 -4.97 15.42 -1.60
N ILE A 102 -4.47 14.31 -2.15
CA ILE A 102 -3.03 14.03 -2.19
C ILE A 102 -2.35 15.03 -3.12
N THR A 103 -1.21 15.57 -2.70
CA THR A 103 -0.47 16.59 -3.44
C THR A 103 0.87 16.10 -3.96
N THR A 104 1.44 15.05 -3.35
CA THR A 104 2.79 14.55 -3.68
C THR A 104 2.81 13.03 -3.86
N VAL A 105 3.56 12.56 -4.86
CA VAL A 105 3.69 11.13 -5.18
C VAL A 105 5.17 10.73 -5.30
N GLY A 106 5.63 9.86 -4.42
CA GLY A 106 6.92 9.18 -4.56
C GLY A 106 6.82 8.05 -5.59
N LEU A 107 7.74 7.98 -6.54
CA LEU A 107 7.72 6.99 -7.63
C LEU A 107 8.60 5.75 -7.37
N SER A 108 9.25 5.72 -6.21
CA SER A 108 10.04 4.59 -5.73
C SER A 108 9.96 4.44 -4.22
N VAL A 109 10.04 3.20 -3.76
CA VAL A 109 10.27 2.80 -2.36
C VAL A 109 11.49 1.88 -2.28
N TYR A 110 11.64 0.93 -3.22
CA TYR A 110 12.75 -0.03 -3.20
C TYR A 110 13.44 -0.26 -4.55
N GLY A 111 12.70 -0.19 -5.64
CA GLY A 111 13.20 -0.36 -7.00
C GLY A 111 14.01 0.85 -7.49
N GLU A 112 14.56 0.72 -8.69
CA GLU A 112 15.20 1.81 -9.40
C GLU A 112 14.16 2.45 -10.36
N PRO A 113 13.62 3.64 -10.05
CA PRO A 113 12.53 4.25 -10.83
C PRO A 113 12.93 4.54 -12.28
N PHE A 114 14.22 4.77 -12.57
CA PHE A 114 14.69 5.00 -13.94
C PHE A 114 14.69 3.74 -14.82
N LEU A 115 14.45 2.55 -14.27
CA LEU A 115 14.23 1.34 -15.06
C LEU A 115 12.79 1.22 -15.58
N ASP A 116 11.85 2.03 -15.07
CA ASP A 116 10.47 2.04 -15.54
C ASP A 116 10.38 2.67 -16.95
N PRO A 117 9.93 1.93 -17.98
CA PRO A 117 9.85 2.44 -19.35
C PRO A 117 8.87 3.61 -19.50
N TYR A 118 7.94 3.79 -18.55
CA TYR A 118 6.97 4.87 -18.55
C TYR A 118 7.34 6.03 -17.60
N PHE A 119 8.55 6.06 -17.03
CA PHE A 119 8.93 7.03 -16.00
C PHE A 119 8.59 8.48 -16.39
N PHE A 120 9.03 8.92 -17.58
CA PHE A 120 8.77 10.28 -18.05
C PHE A 120 7.28 10.54 -18.29
N GLU A 121 6.54 9.57 -18.84
CA GLU A 121 5.08 9.71 -19.04
C GLU A 121 4.35 9.86 -17.71
N ARG A 122 4.79 9.14 -16.66
CA ARG A 122 4.23 9.23 -15.31
C ARG A 122 4.48 10.58 -14.67
N VAL A 123 5.71 11.10 -14.78
CA VAL A 123 6.06 12.45 -14.32
C VAL A 123 5.22 13.51 -15.04
N GLU A 124 5.06 13.39 -16.36
CA GLU A 124 4.19 14.29 -17.13
C GLU A 124 2.73 14.19 -16.69
N TYR A 125 2.23 12.98 -16.40
CA TYR A 125 0.86 12.79 -15.93
C TYR A 125 0.62 13.48 -14.58
N LEU A 126 1.54 13.33 -13.62
CA LEU A 126 1.48 14.01 -12.31
C LEU A 126 1.45 15.54 -12.45
N ARG A 127 2.26 16.08 -13.37
CA ARG A 127 2.30 17.53 -13.65
C ARG A 127 0.96 18.08 -14.13
N ARG A 128 0.13 17.29 -14.84
CA ARG A 128 -1.21 17.73 -15.28
C ARG A 128 -2.14 18.06 -14.11
N TYR A 129 -1.93 17.41 -12.96
CA TYR A 129 -2.67 17.66 -11.71
C TYR A 129 -1.95 18.62 -10.77
N ASN A 130 -0.85 19.24 -11.23
CA ASN A 130 0.02 20.09 -10.42
C ASN A 130 0.50 19.40 -9.12
N MET A 131 0.68 18.06 -9.20
CA MET A 131 1.18 17.25 -8.08
C MET A 131 2.71 17.25 -8.05
N GLY A 132 3.28 17.31 -6.86
CA GLY A 132 4.70 17.08 -6.61
C GLY A 132 5.06 15.61 -6.85
N TRP A 133 6.34 15.36 -7.16
CA TRP A 133 6.87 14.02 -7.31
C TRP A 133 8.30 13.93 -6.78
N ASP A 134 8.66 12.77 -6.27
CA ASP A 134 9.99 12.45 -5.79
C ASP A 134 10.36 10.99 -6.11
N ILE A 135 11.62 10.63 -5.84
CA ILE A 135 12.17 9.31 -6.12
C ILE A 135 12.80 8.63 -4.90
N HIS A 136 12.55 9.15 -3.69
CA HIS A 136 13.12 8.76 -2.39
C HIS A 136 14.55 8.18 -2.35
#